data_AF-A0A284RP29-F1
#
_entry.id   AF-A0A284RP29-F1
#
_cell.length_a   1.000
_cell.length_b   1.000
_cell.length_c   1.000
_cell.angle_alpha   90.00
_cell.angle_beta   90.00
_cell.angle_gamma   90.00
#
_symmetry.space_group_name_H-M   'P 1'
#
loop_
_entity.id
_entity.type
_entity.pdbx_description
1 polymer ?
#
loop_
_entity_poly.entity_id
_entity_poly.type
_entity_poly.pdbx_seq_one_letter_code
_entity_poly.pdbx_strand_id
1 'polypeptide(L)'
;MRAIAWTFTATPPRRIDSGKPSAAQLCFTGRYHEWNWSSGLHVPTEWRPTNSRTLFVLETLASAIIHVIILDILHYHLQSLSPNTFGSPKGGTIFTVIGIPDLRSTYISFLSGIVIYCAIQSTYDGFTIFGIILFQQNPTQWPPLFDHPWRSTSLNRFWAKGWHQVFRHEFIAVGGRPLYALGFGRVGAVLGVFTASGTLHVLGNWGLGHEAEFWAVGGYFVIQGVGVVLEGVWKKVFGHQVEGALGWMWTVAWVVGWANLLIDAWARAGLIGSAFFPGGARPVDVLMKLL
;
A
#
# COMPACT_ATOMS: atom_id res chain seq x y z
N MET A 1 15.98 0.18 -3.96
CA MET A 1 15.65 1.61 -3.69
C MET A 1 16.46 2.22 -2.54
N ARG A 2 16.61 1.57 -1.38
CA ARG A 2 17.40 2.10 -0.26
C ARG A 2 18.85 2.44 -0.61
N ALA A 3 19.54 1.51 -1.28
CA ALA A 3 20.91 1.76 -1.75
C ALA A 3 20.98 3.04 -2.61
N ILE A 4 20.05 3.20 -3.55
CA ILE A 4 19.95 4.41 -4.40
C ILE A 4 19.73 5.65 -3.54
N ALA A 5 18.76 5.63 -2.62
CA ALA A 5 18.50 6.77 -1.74
C ALA A 5 19.75 7.15 -0.93
N TRP A 6 20.49 6.17 -0.39
CA TRP A 6 21.69 6.40 0.42
C TRP A 6 22.87 6.93 -0.38
N THR A 7 23.01 6.51 -1.64
CA THR A 7 24.06 7.03 -2.53
C THR A 7 23.99 8.55 -2.69
N PHE A 8 22.78 9.12 -2.67
CA PHE A 8 22.58 10.55 -2.92
C PHE A 8 22.24 11.36 -1.67
N THR A 9 22.28 10.76 -0.47
CA THR A 9 22.05 11.50 0.78
C THR A 9 23.35 12.10 1.33
N ALA A 10 23.36 13.41 1.58
CA ALA A 10 24.51 14.13 2.13
C ALA A 10 24.88 13.68 3.56
N THR A 11 23.90 13.18 4.33
CA THR A 11 24.12 12.64 5.68
C THR A 11 23.90 11.13 5.67
N PRO A 12 24.83 10.33 6.22
CA PRO A 12 24.65 8.89 6.27
C PRO A 12 23.47 8.50 7.17
N PRO A 13 22.85 7.33 6.89
CA PRO A 13 21.96 6.64 7.82
C PRO A 13 22.55 6.62 9.24
N ARG A 14 21.82 7.11 10.25
CA ARG A 14 22.18 6.86 11.65
C ARG A 14 20.94 6.59 12.49
N ARG A 15 21.04 5.63 13.43
CA ARG A 15 20.01 5.46 14.46
C ARG A 15 20.03 6.66 15.41
N ILE A 16 18.85 7.06 15.86
CA ILE A 16 18.63 8.16 16.80
C ILE A 16 19.11 7.76 18.20
N ASP A 17 19.02 6.47 18.55
CA ASP A 17 19.39 5.93 19.87
C ASP A 17 20.88 5.53 20.00
N SER A 18 21.76 6.03 19.12
CA SER A 18 23.23 5.84 19.14
C SER A 18 23.78 4.42 18.95
N GLY A 19 22.93 3.38 18.89
CA GLY A 19 23.38 1.99 18.68
C GLY A 19 23.75 1.68 17.23
N LYS A 20 24.80 0.87 17.02
CA LYS A 20 25.11 0.33 15.68
C LYS A 20 24.04 -0.71 15.29
N PRO A 21 23.32 -0.53 14.17
CA PRO A 21 22.33 -1.50 13.71
C PRO A 21 23.01 -2.79 13.25
N SER A 22 22.38 -3.94 13.50
CA SER A 22 22.80 -5.19 12.87
C SER A 22 22.50 -5.17 11.37
N ALA A 23 23.22 -5.96 10.57
CA ALA A 23 22.94 -6.10 9.13
C ALA A 23 21.49 -6.59 8.88
N ALA A 24 21.00 -7.50 9.72
CA ALA A 24 19.61 -7.96 9.68
C ALA A 24 18.62 -6.81 9.95
N GLN A 25 18.89 -5.96 10.96
CA GLN A 25 18.07 -4.78 11.18
C GLN A 25 18.10 -3.85 9.96
N LEU A 26 19.25 -3.62 9.33
CA LEU A 26 19.35 -2.79 8.12
C LEU A 26 18.49 -3.32 6.95
N CYS A 27 18.50 -4.64 6.75
CA CYS A 27 17.79 -5.30 5.65
C CYS A 27 16.29 -5.46 5.91
N PHE A 28 15.89 -5.77 7.15
CA PHE A 28 14.53 -6.15 7.51
C PHE A 28 13.73 -5.06 8.24
N THR A 29 14.37 -4.01 8.78
CA THR A 29 13.61 -2.86 9.27
C THR A 29 13.13 -2.06 8.08
N GLY A 30 11.94 -2.39 7.58
CA GLY A 30 11.23 -1.67 6.52
C GLY A 30 10.94 -0.20 6.86
N ARG A 31 11.27 0.28 8.07
CA ARG A 31 10.76 1.54 8.60
C ARG A 31 11.79 2.40 9.30
N TYR A 32 11.62 3.68 9.01
CA TYR A 32 12.54 4.78 9.26
C TYR A 32 12.54 5.25 10.71
N HIS A 33 11.58 4.86 11.56
CA HIS A 33 11.24 5.59 12.80
C HIS A 33 12.41 5.80 13.77
N GLU A 34 13.34 4.86 13.84
CA GLU A 34 14.50 4.96 14.73
C GLU A 34 15.70 5.68 14.13
N TRP A 35 15.56 6.24 12.95
CA TRP A 35 16.66 6.77 12.16
C TRP A 35 16.46 8.25 11.90
N ASN A 36 17.56 8.98 11.77
CA ASN A 36 17.55 10.44 11.53
C ASN A 36 16.63 10.90 10.38
N TRP A 37 16.41 10.05 9.37
CA TRP A 37 15.57 10.37 8.21
C TRP A 37 14.06 10.18 8.41
N SER A 38 13.57 9.67 9.55
CA SER A 38 12.14 9.62 9.86
C SER A 38 11.59 10.91 10.43
N SER A 39 12.46 11.87 10.72
CA SER A 39 12.04 13.16 11.26
C SER A 39 10.99 13.80 10.36
N GLY A 40 9.81 14.07 10.93
CA GLY A 40 8.67 14.64 10.21
C GLY A 40 7.77 13.64 9.47
N LEU A 41 8.02 12.34 9.56
CA LEU A 41 7.10 11.32 9.04
C LEU A 41 5.91 11.12 9.98
N HIS A 42 4.72 10.96 9.38
CA HIS A 42 3.52 10.60 10.13
C HIS A 42 3.66 9.19 10.70
N VAL A 43 3.41 9.04 12.00
CA VAL A 43 3.33 7.75 12.69
C VAL A 43 1.91 7.60 13.19
N PRO A 44 1.17 6.56 12.75
CA PRO A 44 -0.18 6.32 13.25
C PRO A 44 -0.20 6.09 14.76
N THR A 45 -1.29 6.48 15.41
CA THR A 45 -1.49 6.24 16.85
C THR A 45 -1.50 4.74 17.13
N GLU A 46 -0.65 4.29 18.05
CA GLU A 46 -0.59 2.89 18.45
C GLU A 46 -1.87 2.48 19.20
N TRP A 47 -2.45 1.37 18.79
CA TRP A 47 -3.66 0.80 19.38
C TRP A 47 -3.36 -0.47 20.20
N ARG A 48 -2.18 -1.08 20.01
CA ARG A 48 -1.74 -2.26 20.75
C ARG A 48 -1.02 -1.89 22.05
N PRO A 49 -1.10 -2.70 23.12
CA PRO A 49 -0.40 -2.43 24.37
C PRO A 49 1.12 -2.54 24.23
N THR A 50 1.86 -1.43 24.23
CA THR A 50 3.34 -1.44 24.09
C THR A 50 4.09 -1.71 25.39
N ASN A 51 3.41 -1.63 26.54
CA ASN A 51 3.96 -1.88 27.86
C ASN A 51 4.20 -3.37 28.16
N SER A 52 3.59 -4.27 27.39
CA SER A 52 3.76 -5.71 27.54
C SER A 52 4.03 -6.37 26.19
N ARG A 53 5.20 -6.98 26.04
CA ARG A 53 5.58 -7.70 24.81
C ARG A 53 4.60 -8.81 24.47
N THR A 54 4.17 -9.58 25.47
CA THR A 54 3.24 -10.69 25.28
C THR A 54 1.89 -10.20 24.77
N LEU A 55 1.32 -9.18 25.41
CA LEU A 55 0.03 -8.61 24.97
C LEU A 55 0.13 -8.01 23.57
N PHE A 56 1.22 -7.28 23.30
CA PHE A 56 1.45 -6.74 21.96
C PHE A 56 1.50 -7.83 20.88
N VAL A 57 2.19 -8.94 21.14
CA VAL A 57 2.28 -10.08 20.21
C VAL A 57 0.93 -10.76 20.03
N LEU A 58 0.15 -10.95 21.11
CA LEU A 58 -1.18 -11.55 21.02
C LEU A 58 -2.15 -10.68 20.20
N GLU A 59 -2.18 -9.37 20.43
CA GLU A 59 -3.00 -8.43 19.65
C GLU A 59 -2.56 -8.38 18.17
N THR A 60 -1.24 -8.42 17.93
CA THR A 60 -0.70 -8.46 16.56
C THR A 60 -1.04 -9.78 15.86
N LEU A 61 -1.02 -10.90 16.58
CA LEU A 61 -1.42 -12.22 16.05
C LEU A 61 -2.92 -12.25 15.75
N ALA A 62 -3.75 -11.71 16.63
CA ALA A 62 -5.19 -11.59 16.38
C ALA A 62 -5.46 -10.74 15.13
N SER A 63 -4.78 -9.59 15.00
CA SER A 63 -4.82 -8.77 13.78
C SER A 63 -4.41 -9.57 12.54
N ALA A 64 -3.28 -10.29 12.59
CA ALA A 64 -2.81 -11.09 11.46
C ALA A 64 -3.84 -12.13 11.01
N ILE A 65 -4.42 -12.86 11.97
CA ILE A 65 -5.44 -13.89 11.72
C ILE A 65 -6.69 -13.27 11.08
N ILE A 66 -7.20 -12.17 11.64
CA ILE A 66 -8.39 -11.49 11.12
C ILE A 66 -8.17 -11.02 9.69
N HIS A 67 -7.03 -10.36 9.41
CA HIS A 67 -6.74 -9.87 8.07
C HIS A 67 -6.52 -11.01 7.07
N VAL A 68 -5.92 -12.13 7.48
CA VAL A 68 -5.77 -13.34 6.63
C VAL A 68 -7.13 -13.95 6.29
N ILE A 69 -8.05 -14.05 7.25
CA ILE A 69 -9.41 -14.57 7.01
C ILE A 69 -10.17 -13.67 6.03
N ILE A 70 -10.16 -12.35 6.27
CA ILE A 70 -10.84 -11.38 5.38
C ILE A 70 -10.24 -11.42 3.98
N LEU A 71 -8.90 -11.44 3.89
CA LEU A 71 -8.18 -11.58 2.62
C LEU A 71 -8.67 -12.83 1.88
N ASP A 72 -8.66 -13.98 2.53
CA ASP A 72 -8.99 -15.24 1.87
C ASP A 72 -10.44 -15.29 1.39
N ILE A 73 -11.40 -14.85 2.22
CA ILE A 73 -12.83 -14.79 1.86
C ILE A 73 -13.04 -13.89 0.64
N LEU A 74 -12.51 -12.67 0.68
CA LEU A 74 -12.69 -11.71 -0.41
C LEU A 74 -11.96 -12.15 -1.68
N HIS A 75 -10.77 -12.72 -1.53
CA HIS A 75 -9.99 -13.22 -2.66
C HIS A 75 -10.66 -14.44 -3.31
N TYR A 76 -11.17 -15.39 -2.52
CA TYR A 76 -11.98 -16.50 -3.02
C TYR A 76 -13.22 -16.01 -3.77
N HIS A 77 -13.93 -15.04 -3.20
CA HIS A 77 -15.09 -14.42 -3.83
C HIS A 77 -14.73 -13.78 -5.17
N LEU A 78 -13.64 -13.01 -5.24
CA LEU A 78 -13.17 -12.43 -6.50
C LEU A 78 -12.85 -13.49 -7.55
N GLN A 79 -12.22 -14.60 -7.17
CA GLN A 79 -11.94 -15.73 -8.07
C GLN A 79 -13.23 -16.40 -8.56
N SER A 80 -14.23 -16.53 -7.70
CA SER A 80 -15.51 -17.18 -8.05
C SER A 80 -16.37 -16.36 -9.02
N LEU A 81 -16.16 -15.03 -9.12
CA LEU A 81 -16.87 -14.17 -10.08
C LEU A 81 -16.55 -14.48 -11.55
N SER A 82 -15.38 -15.05 -11.84
CA SER A 82 -15.05 -15.55 -13.17
C SER A 82 -13.90 -16.57 -13.16
N PRO A 83 -14.18 -17.82 -12.75
CA PRO A 83 -13.14 -18.83 -12.52
C PRO A 83 -12.35 -19.21 -13.76
N ASN A 84 -12.94 -19.04 -14.94
CA ASN A 84 -12.33 -19.40 -16.23
C ASN A 84 -11.60 -18.24 -16.91
N THR A 85 -11.62 -17.03 -16.33
CA THR A 85 -10.94 -15.85 -16.87
C THR A 85 -9.97 -15.27 -15.86
N PHE A 86 -10.22 -14.06 -15.32
CA PHE A 86 -9.39 -13.40 -14.31
C PHE A 86 -9.32 -14.12 -12.97
N GLY A 87 -10.28 -15.00 -12.67
CA GLY A 87 -10.23 -15.86 -11.48
C GLY A 87 -9.26 -17.04 -11.62
N SER A 88 -8.68 -17.25 -12.81
CA SER A 88 -7.66 -18.27 -13.05
C SER A 88 -6.26 -17.66 -13.17
N PRO A 89 -5.18 -18.44 -12.91
CA PRO A 89 -3.81 -17.98 -13.13
C PRO A 89 -3.50 -17.57 -14.58
N LYS A 90 -4.33 -17.95 -15.56
CA LYS A 90 -4.18 -17.51 -16.96
C LYS A 90 -4.43 -16.00 -17.10
N GLY A 91 -5.19 -15.41 -16.18
CA GLY A 91 -5.60 -14.03 -16.23
C GLY A 91 -6.69 -13.75 -17.24
N GLY A 92 -7.29 -12.57 -17.12
CA GLY A 92 -8.34 -12.08 -18.01
C GLY A 92 -8.75 -10.65 -17.66
N THR A 93 -9.47 -9.99 -18.56
CA THR A 93 -10.00 -8.65 -18.28
C THR A 93 -11.17 -8.71 -17.32
N ILE A 94 -11.27 -7.74 -16.42
CA ILE A 94 -12.45 -7.57 -15.54
C ILE A 94 -13.58 -6.81 -16.23
N PHE A 95 -13.29 -6.15 -17.36
CA PHE A 95 -14.25 -5.36 -18.11
C PHE A 95 -15.18 -6.23 -18.97
N THR A 96 -16.45 -5.85 -19.02
CA THR A 96 -17.42 -6.46 -19.95
C THR A 96 -17.24 -5.92 -21.36
N VAL A 97 -16.91 -4.63 -21.49
CA VAL A 97 -16.51 -3.96 -22.73
C VAL A 97 -15.08 -3.46 -22.56
N ILE A 98 -14.19 -3.88 -23.45
CA ILE A 98 -12.75 -3.63 -23.34
C ILE A 98 -12.46 -2.14 -23.07
N GLY A 99 -11.77 -1.88 -21.96
CA GLY A 99 -11.31 -0.54 -21.57
C GLY A 99 -12.37 0.39 -20.98
N ILE A 100 -13.62 -0.08 -20.81
CA ILE A 100 -14.71 0.73 -20.26
C ILE A 100 -15.10 0.18 -18.87
N PRO A 101 -14.82 0.93 -17.79
CA PRO A 101 -15.28 0.57 -16.46
C PRO A 101 -16.80 0.55 -16.36
N ASP A 102 -17.33 -0.46 -15.66
CA ASP A 102 -18.73 -0.59 -15.30
C ASP A 102 -18.88 -0.80 -13.78
N LEU A 103 -20.11 -1.00 -13.31
CA LEU A 103 -20.36 -1.24 -11.89
C LEU A 103 -19.73 -2.55 -11.39
N ARG A 104 -19.63 -3.57 -12.26
CA ARG A 104 -19.03 -4.86 -11.92
C ARG A 104 -17.53 -4.73 -11.76
N SER A 105 -16.84 -4.09 -12.70
CA SER A 105 -15.40 -3.86 -12.61
C SER A 105 -15.06 -2.94 -11.43
N THR A 106 -15.92 -1.96 -11.14
CA THR A 106 -15.74 -1.05 -9.99
C THR A 106 -15.91 -1.79 -8.67
N TYR A 107 -16.90 -2.68 -8.57
CA TYR A 107 -17.08 -3.56 -7.41
C TYR A 107 -15.88 -4.49 -7.20
N ILE A 108 -15.41 -5.13 -8.28
CA ILE A 108 -14.19 -5.96 -8.25
C ILE A 108 -13.00 -5.12 -7.76
N SER A 109 -12.81 -3.94 -8.31
CA SER A 109 -11.69 -3.06 -7.98
C SER A 109 -11.71 -2.58 -6.52
N PHE A 110 -12.91 -2.27 -6.00
CA PHE A 110 -13.10 -1.93 -4.61
C PHE A 110 -12.71 -3.08 -3.67
N LEU A 111 -13.21 -4.29 -3.94
CA LEU A 111 -12.87 -5.47 -3.15
C LEU A 111 -11.39 -5.84 -3.25
N SER A 112 -10.79 -5.73 -4.44
CA SER A 112 -9.35 -5.92 -4.63
C SER A 112 -8.54 -4.95 -3.78
N GLY A 113 -8.98 -3.70 -3.63
CA GLY A 113 -8.37 -2.73 -2.71
C GLY A 113 -8.35 -3.21 -1.25
N ILE A 114 -9.44 -3.83 -0.79
CA ILE A 114 -9.52 -4.42 0.56
C ILE A 114 -8.60 -5.64 0.68
N VAL A 115 -8.58 -6.52 -0.33
CA VAL A 115 -7.65 -7.67 -0.37
C VAL A 115 -6.20 -7.21 -0.26
N ILE A 116 -5.80 -6.19 -1.01
CA ILE A 116 -4.45 -5.61 -0.98
C ILE A 116 -4.14 -5.01 0.40
N TYR A 117 -5.08 -4.26 0.97
CA TYR A 117 -4.93 -3.73 2.33
C TYR A 117 -4.67 -4.87 3.34
N CYS A 118 -5.51 -5.91 3.32
CA CYS A 118 -5.39 -7.06 4.22
C CYS A 118 -4.07 -7.82 4.00
N ALA A 119 -3.63 -7.98 2.75
CA ALA A 119 -2.36 -8.64 2.41
C ALA A 119 -1.14 -7.90 2.96
N ILE A 120 -1.14 -6.57 2.80
CA ILE A 120 -0.05 -5.72 3.31
C ILE A 120 -0.05 -5.72 4.84
N GLN A 121 -1.23 -5.61 5.46
CA GLN A 121 -1.37 -5.59 6.92
C GLN A 121 -0.96 -6.93 7.55
N SER A 122 -1.44 -8.06 7.04
CA SER A 122 -1.08 -9.39 7.57
C SER A 122 0.41 -9.70 7.40
N THR A 123 0.99 -9.33 6.24
CA THR A 123 2.43 -9.45 6.00
C THR A 123 3.22 -8.62 7.01
N TYR A 124 2.76 -7.39 7.29
CA TYR A 124 3.41 -6.54 8.27
C TYR A 124 3.30 -7.10 9.69
N ASP A 125 2.15 -7.61 10.09
CA ASP A 125 1.94 -8.22 11.40
C ASP A 125 2.83 -9.48 11.55
N GLY A 126 2.97 -10.27 10.49
CA GLY A 126 3.92 -11.40 10.44
C GLY A 126 5.36 -10.96 10.68
N PHE A 127 5.83 -9.93 9.97
CA PHE A 127 7.17 -9.36 10.20
C PHE A 127 7.33 -8.77 11.61
N THR A 128 6.27 -8.18 12.17
CA THR A 128 6.27 -7.62 13.52
C THR A 128 6.49 -8.72 14.56
N ILE A 129 5.71 -9.81 14.46
CA ILE A 129 5.82 -10.96 15.36
C ILE A 129 7.21 -11.60 15.23
N PHE A 130 7.68 -11.82 14.00
CA PHE A 130 9.03 -12.33 13.73
C PHE A 130 10.11 -11.45 14.35
N GLY A 131 10.00 -10.13 14.18
CA GLY A 131 10.90 -9.12 14.73
C GLY A 131 10.98 -9.15 16.26
N ILE A 132 9.83 -9.22 16.93
CA ILE A 132 9.76 -9.21 18.39
C ILE A 132 10.22 -10.55 18.98
N ILE A 133 9.80 -11.68 18.42
CA ILE A 133 10.11 -13.00 18.97
C ILE A 133 11.56 -13.39 18.71
N LEU A 134 12.05 -13.28 17.46
CA LEU A 134 13.39 -13.77 17.11
C LEU A 134 14.49 -12.73 17.33
N PHE A 135 14.22 -11.45 17.08
CA PHE A 135 15.22 -10.40 17.22
C PHE A 135 15.05 -9.55 18.47
N GLN A 136 14.11 -9.92 19.35
CA GLN A 136 13.89 -9.28 20.66
C GLN A 136 13.65 -7.77 20.57
N GLN A 137 13.10 -7.32 19.43
CA GLN A 137 12.77 -5.93 19.17
C GLN A 137 11.69 -5.42 20.12
N ASN A 138 11.74 -4.12 20.42
CA ASN A 138 10.80 -3.44 21.27
C ASN A 138 9.48 -3.18 20.51
N PRO A 139 8.29 -3.41 21.11
CA PRO A 139 7.00 -3.10 20.50
C PRO A 139 6.90 -1.71 19.86
N THR A 140 7.51 -0.70 20.47
CA THR A 140 7.50 0.69 19.97
C THR A 140 8.20 0.88 18.62
N GLN A 141 9.03 -0.08 18.19
CA GLN A 141 9.70 -0.08 16.88
C GLN A 141 8.73 -0.44 15.74
N TRP A 142 7.56 -0.99 16.08
CA TRP A 142 6.59 -1.55 15.15
C TRP A 142 5.24 -0.81 15.20
N PRO A 143 5.17 0.51 14.94
CA PRO A 143 3.90 1.24 14.99
C PRO A 143 2.90 0.72 13.94
N PRO A 144 1.60 1.08 14.05
CA PRO A 144 0.61 0.63 13.06
C PRO A 144 0.97 1.11 11.67
N LEU A 145 0.61 0.32 10.65
CA LEU A 145 1.01 0.60 9.28
C LEU A 145 0.10 1.60 8.57
N PHE A 146 -1.19 1.52 8.86
CA PHE A 146 -2.23 2.34 8.25
C PHE A 146 -2.86 3.24 9.32
N ASP A 147 -3.39 4.37 8.87
CA ASP A 147 -4.14 5.32 9.72
C ASP A 147 -5.54 5.52 9.16
N HIS A 148 -6.39 4.50 9.34
CA HIS A 148 -7.79 4.48 8.93
C HIS A 148 -8.04 5.07 7.51
N PRO A 149 -7.46 4.50 6.44
CA PRO A 149 -7.55 5.04 5.09
C PRO A 149 -9.00 5.25 4.62
N TRP A 150 -9.93 4.39 5.04
CA TRP A 150 -11.37 4.49 4.77
C TRP A 150 -12.07 5.72 5.37
N ARG A 151 -11.45 6.40 6.34
CA ARG A 151 -11.95 7.66 6.93
C ARG A 151 -11.37 8.90 6.24
N SER A 152 -10.61 8.73 5.17
CA SER A 152 -9.98 9.85 4.47
C SER A 152 -11.01 10.66 3.70
N THR A 153 -11.04 11.97 3.94
CA THR A 153 -11.91 12.92 3.26
C THR A 153 -11.18 13.71 2.17
N SER A 154 -9.91 13.38 1.90
CA SER A 154 -9.11 13.94 0.81
C SER A 154 -8.06 12.92 0.37
N LEU A 155 -7.65 13.00 -0.89
CA LEU A 155 -6.54 12.24 -1.48
C LEU A 155 -5.23 12.54 -0.76
N ASN A 156 -5.00 13.80 -0.37
CA ASN A 156 -3.82 14.15 0.42
C ASN A 156 -3.79 13.39 1.75
N ARG A 157 -4.91 13.36 2.49
CA ARG A 157 -5.00 12.58 3.74
C ARG A 157 -4.82 11.09 3.49
N PHE A 158 -5.48 10.57 2.45
CA PHE A 158 -5.40 9.15 2.08
C PHE A 158 -3.96 8.74 1.80
N TRP A 159 -3.26 9.38 0.88
CA TRP A 159 -1.92 8.97 0.47
C TRP A 159 -0.80 9.41 1.42
N ALA A 160 -0.95 10.54 2.10
CA ALA A 160 0.12 11.07 2.95
C ALA A 160 0.10 10.55 4.39
N LYS A 161 -1.04 10.01 4.86
CA LYS A 161 -1.20 9.55 6.25
C LYS A 161 -1.95 8.22 6.36
N GLY A 162 -3.06 8.06 5.63
CA GLY A 162 -3.96 6.93 5.80
C GLY A 162 -3.42 5.62 5.24
N TRP A 163 -2.95 5.64 3.99
CA TRP A 163 -2.31 4.51 3.32
C TRP A 163 -0.90 4.28 3.86
N HIS A 164 -0.38 3.07 3.71
CA HIS A 164 0.92 2.68 4.26
C HIS A 164 2.05 3.64 3.84
N GLN A 165 2.99 3.92 4.76
CA GLN A 165 4.11 4.84 4.50
C GLN A 165 5.47 4.12 4.27
N VAL A 166 5.44 2.81 4.01
CA VAL A 166 6.64 1.95 3.87
C VAL A 166 7.68 2.49 2.90
N PHE A 167 7.27 3.05 1.77
CA PHE A 167 8.19 3.52 0.71
C PHE A 167 8.26 5.05 0.60
N ARG A 168 7.67 5.77 1.54
CA ARG A 168 7.51 7.23 1.44
C ARG A 168 8.86 7.93 1.33
N HIS A 169 9.83 7.49 2.13
CA HIS A 169 11.17 8.07 2.12
C HIS A 169 11.86 7.88 0.77
N GLU A 170 11.82 6.66 0.22
CA GLU A 170 12.42 6.31 -1.08
C GLU A 170 11.77 7.12 -2.20
N PHE A 171 10.45 7.24 -2.21
CA PHE A 171 9.75 7.99 -3.26
C PHE A 171 10.04 9.48 -3.19
N ILE A 172 10.18 10.06 -1.98
CA ILE A 172 10.63 11.44 -1.80
C ILE A 172 12.07 11.60 -2.28
N ALA A 173 12.96 10.67 -1.93
CA ALA A 173 14.37 10.76 -2.27
C ALA A 173 14.63 10.61 -3.78
N VAL A 174 13.98 9.64 -4.42
CA VAL A 174 14.25 9.26 -5.83
C VAL A 174 13.35 10.01 -6.82
N GLY A 175 12.13 10.37 -6.41
CA GLY A 175 11.19 11.07 -7.29
C GLY A 175 10.99 12.53 -6.91
N GLY A 176 10.64 12.78 -5.65
CA GLY A 176 10.22 14.12 -5.20
C GLY A 176 11.34 15.17 -5.20
N ARG A 177 12.46 14.88 -4.53
CA ARG A 177 13.60 15.81 -4.42
C ARG A 177 14.22 16.15 -5.78
N PRO A 178 14.45 15.19 -6.70
CA PRO A 178 15.00 15.50 -8.02
C PRO A 178 14.08 16.42 -8.82
N LEU A 179 12.79 16.13 -8.92
CA LEU A 179 11.87 17.01 -9.67
C LEU A 179 11.70 18.38 -9.02
N TYR A 180 11.76 18.47 -7.69
CA TYR A 180 11.83 19.78 -7.03
C TYR A 180 13.08 20.56 -7.43
N ALA A 181 14.25 19.91 -7.39
CA ALA A 181 15.55 20.53 -7.69
C ALA A 181 15.69 20.94 -9.16
N LEU A 182 15.02 20.25 -10.09
CA LEU A 182 14.94 20.62 -11.51
C LEU A 182 14.05 21.85 -11.79
N GLY A 183 13.50 22.49 -10.75
CA GLY A 183 12.73 23.73 -10.89
C GLY A 183 11.21 23.55 -11.03
N PHE A 184 10.70 22.31 -10.99
CA PHE A 184 9.25 22.05 -11.05
C PHE A 184 8.51 22.33 -9.72
N GLY A 185 9.24 22.74 -8.69
CA GLY A 185 8.69 23.15 -7.39
C GLY A 185 7.87 22.06 -6.70
N ARG A 186 6.90 22.47 -5.88
CA ARG A 186 6.08 21.54 -5.07
C ARG A 186 5.22 20.60 -5.92
N VAL A 187 4.73 21.07 -7.07
CA VAL A 187 3.93 20.24 -7.98
C VAL A 187 4.80 19.12 -8.56
N GLY A 188 5.98 19.46 -9.08
CA GLY A 188 6.94 18.47 -9.55
C GLY A 188 7.34 17.48 -8.46
N ALA A 189 7.54 17.94 -7.23
CA ALA A 189 7.86 17.05 -6.12
C ALA A 189 6.76 15.99 -5.86
N VAL A 190 5.50 16.41 -5.87
CA VAL A 190 4.36 15.48 -5.67
C VAL A 190 4.28 14.49 -6.84
N LEU A 191 4.31 14.98 -8.08
CA LEU A 191 4.23 14.12 -9.26
C LEU A 191 5.43 13.16 -9.34
N GLY A 192 6.62 13.59 -8.92
CA GLY A 192 7.83 12.77 -8.87
C GLY A 192 7.70 11.62 -7.87
N VAL A 193 7.17 11.88 -6.67
CA VAL A 193 6.88 10.83 -5.67
C VAL A 193 5.95 9.77 -6.24
N PHE A 194 4.85 10.19 -6.87
CA PHE A 194 3.88 9.27 -7.44
C PHE A 194 4.39 8.56 -8.70
N THR A 195 5.25 9.19 -9.49
CA THR A 195 5.93 8.55 -10.62
C THR A 195 6.89 7.47 -10.13
N ALA A 196 7.70 7.75 -9.11
CA ALA A 196 8.58 6.75 -8.50
C ALA A 196 7.77 5.57 -7.91
N SER A 197 6.62 5.85 -7.30
CA SER A 197 5.67 4.83 -6.85
C SER A 197 5.15 3.99 -8.03
N GLY A 198 4.68 4.63 -9.10
CA GLY A 198 4.19 3.94 -10.30
C GLY A 198 5.25 3.04 -10.92
N THR A 199 6.49 3.51 -11.04
CA THR A 199 7.61 2.71 -11.56
C THR A 199 7.86 1.46 -10.72
N LEU A 200 7.81 1.55 -9.38
CA LEU A 200 7.94 0.38 -8.52
C LEU A 200 6.87 -0.68 -8.84
N HIS A 201 5.62 -0.25 -8.98
CA HIS A 201 4.50 -1.16 -9.27
C HIS A 201 4.57 -1.75 -10.67
N VAL A 202 5.03 -0.99 -11.67
CA VAL A 202 5.28 -1.49 -13.03
C VAL A 202 6.38 -2.55 -13.03
N LEU A 203 7.47 -2.32 -12.30
CA LEU A 203 8.55 -3.31 -12.17
C LEU A 203 8.08 -4.57 -11.43
N GLY A 204 7.24 -4.41 -10.40
CA GLY A 204 6.60 -5.54 -9.73
C GLY A 204 5.73 -6.37 -10.67
N ASN A 205 4.90 -5.70 -11.48
CA ASN A 205 4.07 -6.36 -12.49
C ASN A 205 4.91 -7.07 -13.56
N TRP A 206 5.98 -6.44 -14.02
CA TRP A 206 6.93 -7.05 -14.97
C TRP A 206 7.61 -8.29 -14.38
N GLY A 207 7.95 -8.26 -13.09
CA GLY A 207 8.51 -9.40 -12.37
C GLY A 207 7.58 -10.62 -12.26
N LEU A 208 6.27 -10.45 -12.51
CA LEU A 208 5.31 -11.56 -12.61
C LEU A 208 5.34 -12.26 -13.98
N GLY A 209 6.22 -11.85 -14.91
CA GLY A 209 6.35 -12.44 -16.23
C GLY A 209 5.43 -11.83 -17.29
N HIS A 210 4.79 -10.70 -16.99
CA HIS A 210 3.91 -9.98 -17.90
C HIS A 210 4.57 -8.72 -18.48
N GLU A 211 4.00 -8.17 -19.56
CA GLU A 211 4.51 -6.95 -20.17
C GLU A 211 4.43 -5.74 -19.22
N ALA A 212 5.32 -4.77 -19.44
CA ALA A 212 5.37 -3.54 -18.65
C ALA A 212 4.22 -2.60 -19.05
N GLU A 213 3.06 -2.73 -18.41
CA GLU A 213 1.90 -1.89 -18.67
C GLU A 213 1.95 -0.56 -17.90
N PHE A 214 2.84 0.34 -18.34
CA PHE A 214 3.02 1.63 -17.66
C PHE A 214 1.73 2.46 -17.61
N TRP A 215 0.91 2.47 -18.66
CA TRP A 215 -0.29 3.31 -18.70
C TRP A 215 -1.36 2.91 -17.69
N ALA A 216 -1.61 1.61 -17.54
CA ALA A 216 -2.60 1.11 -16.58
C ALA A 216 -2.04 1.15 -15.15
N VAL A 217 -0.84 0.61 -14.94
CA VAL A 217 -0.26 0.46 -13.60
C VAL A 217 0.41 1.76 -13.15
N GLY A 218 1.38 2.27 -13.91
CA GLY A 218 2.09 3.50 -13.59
C GLY A 218 1.17 4.72 -13.64
N GLY A 219 0.31 4.81 -14.66
CA GLY A 219 -0.67 5.87 -14.83
C GLY A 219 -1.64 5.99 -13.66
N TYR A 220 -2.07 4.86 -13.05
CA TYR A 220 -2.86 4.89 -11.82
C TYR A 220 -2.17 5.68 -10.71
N PHE A 221 -0.88 5.45 -10.46
CA PHE A 221 -0.19 6.18 -9.39
C PHE A 221 0.04 7.65 -9.76
N VAL A 222 0.40 7.94 -11.00
CA VAL A 222 0.56 9.34 -11.46
C VAL A 222 -0.72 10.13 -11.31
N ILE A 223 -1.89 9.56 -11.66
CA ILE A 223 -3.17 10.27 -11.55
C ILE A 223 -3.59 10.51 -10.10
N GLN A 224 -3.12 9.71 -9.13
CA GLN A 224 -3.26 10.05 -7.71
C GLN A 224 -2.49 11.33 -7.35
N GLY A 225 -1.27 11.49 -7.88
CA GLY A 225 -0.48 12.71 -7.71
C GLY A 225 -1.14 13.94 -8.30
N VAL A 226 -1.74 13.80 -9.49
CA VAL A 226 -2.56 14.85 -10.11
C VAL A 226 -3.73 15.22 -9.20
N GLY A 227 -4.47 14.23 -8.67
CA GLY A 227 -5.57 14.47 -7.74
C GLY A 227 -5.13 15.23 -6.48
N VAL A 228 -3.98 14.89 -5.89
CA VAL A 228 -3.42 15.64 -4.74
C VAL A 228 -3.05 17.08 -5.12
N VAL A 229 -2.52 17.31 -6.32
CA VAL A 229 -2.23 18.67 -6.81
C VAL A 229 -3.53 19.46 -7.01
N LEU A 230 -4.58 18.83 -7.55
CA LEU A 230 -5.90 19.43 -7.72
C LEU A 230 -6.51 19.83 -6.38
N GLU A 231 -6.41 19.02 -5.34
CA GLU A 231 -6.83 19.41 -3.98
C GLU A 231 -6.02 20.60 -3.44
N GLY A 232 -4.75 20.71 -3.81
CA GLY A 232 -3.92 21.88 -3.51
C GLY A 232 -4.42 23.15 -4.22
N VAL A 233 -4.87 23.04 -5.47
CA VAL A 233 -5.51 24.14 -6.22
C VAL A 233 -6.86 24.49 -5.60
N TRP A 234 -7.68 23.48 -5.28
CA TRP A 234 -8.95 23.67 -4.57
C TRP A 234 -8.77 24.51 -3.32
N LYS A 235 -7.80 24.15 -2.47
CA LYS A 235 -7.49 24.93 -1.25
C LYS A 235 -7.12 26.38 -1.55
N LYS A 236 -6.39 26.64 -2.62
CA LYS A 236 -6.01 28.01 -3.01
C LYS A 236 -7.19 28.82 -3.54
N VAL A 237 -8.11 28.20 -4.27
CA VAL A 237 -9.25 28.86 -4.91
C VAL A 237 -10.38 29.10 -3.91
N PHE A 238 -10.74 28.08 -3.12
CA PHE A 238 -11.89 28.11 -2.22
C PHE A 238 -11.52 28.43 -0.76
N GLY A 239 -10.23 28.52 -0.43
CA GLY A 239 -9.74 28.89 0.90
C GLY A 239 -9.82 27.78 1.96
N HIS A 240 -10.44 26.63 1.67
CA HIS A 240 -10.56 25.50 2.60
C HIS A 240 -10.12 24.17 1.97
N GLN A 241 -9.86 23.15 2.79
CA GLN A 241 -9.48 21.82 2.29
C GLN A 241 -10.70 21.04 1.80
N VAL A 242 -10.47 20.04 0.95
CA VAL A 242 -11.49 19.04 0.63
C VAL A 242 -11.73 18.20 1.89
N GLU A 243 -12.96 18.22 2.39
CA GLU A 243 -13.31 17.59 3.67
C GLU A 243 -14.79 17.17 3.73
N GLY A 244 -15.17 16.57 4.86
CA GLY A 244 -16.54 16.11 5.11
C GLY A 244 -17.00 14.97 4.19
N ALA A 245 -18.32 14.79 4.09
CA ALA A 245 -18.92 13.71 3.32
C ALA A 245 -18.64 13.83 1.81
N LEU A 246 -18.68 15.05 1.26
CA LEU A 246 -18.36 15.28 -0.16
C LEU A 246 -16.88 14.98 -0.46
N GLY A 247 -15.97 15.37 0.44
CA GLY A 247 -14.55 15.04 0.30
C GLY A 247 -14.28 13.54 0.41
N TRP A 248 -15.02 12.84 1.28
CA TRP A 248 -14.98 11.38 1.35
C TRP A 248 -15.45 10.73 0.04
N MET A 249 -16.61 11.14 -0.49
CA MET A 249 -17.10 10.62 -1.77
C MET A 249 -16.14 10.91 -2.92
N TRP A 250 -15.57 12.11 -2.97
CA TRP A 250 -14.50 12.49 -3.91
C TRP A 250 -13.30 11.55 -3.82
N THR A 251 -12.80 11.32 -2.60
CA THR A 251 -11.63 10.46 -2.35
C THR A 251 -11.88 9.03 -2.82
N VAL A 252 -13.04 8.46 -2.45
CA VAL A 252 -13.42 7.10 -2.85
C VAL A 252 -13.61 7.01 -4.35
N ALA A 253 -14.36 7.94 -4.95
CA ALA A 253 -14.60 7.95 -6.39
C ALA A 253 -13.29 8.06 -7.20
N TRP A 254 -12.35 8.89 -6.76
CA TRP A 254 -11.07 9.05 -7.44
C TRP A 254 -10.18 7.81 -7.28
N VAL A 255 -10.00 7.32 -6.05
CA VAL A 255 -9.14 6.14 -5.80
C VAL A 255 -9.70 4.91 -6.50
N VAL A 256 -10.99 4.59 -6.29
CA VAL A 256 -11.60 3.37 -6.82
C VAL A 256 -11.90 3.48 -8.32
N GLY A 257 -12.32 4.65 -8.79
CA GLY A 257 -12.61 4.89 -10.20
C GLY A 257 -11.39 4.61 -11.07
N TRP A 258 -10.25 5.21 -10.74
CA TRP A 258 -8.98 4.95 -11.44
C TRP A 258 -8.42 3.55 -11.18
N ALA A 259 -8.75 2.91 -10.05
CA ALA A 259 -8.29 1.56 -9.74
C ALA A 259 -8.81 0.52 -10.75
N ASN A 260 -9.92 0.77 -11.43
CA ASN A 260 -10.42 -0.13 -12.48
C ASN A 260 -9.35 -0.52 -13.50
N LEU A 261 -8.57 0.44 -14.00
CA LEU A 261 -7.52 0.18 -14.98
C LEU A 261 -6.35 -0.62 -14.38
N LEU A 262 -5.97 -0.28 -13.15
CA LEU A 262 -4.91 -0.98 -12.41
C LEU A 262 -5.29 -2.44 -12.15
N ILE A 263 -6.48 -2.66 -11.60
CA ILE A 263 -6.95 -3.99 -11.23
C ILE A 263 -7.20 -4.83 -12.47
N ASP A 264 -7.67 -4.25 -13.58
CA ASP A 264 -7.75 -4.96 -14.85
C ASP A 264 -6.38 -5.43 -15.34
N ALA A 265 -5.35 -4.57 -15.29
CA ALA A 265 -4.00 -4.97 -15.68
C ALA A 265 -3.46 -6.11 -14.80
N TRP A 266 -3.67 -6.04 -13.49
CA TRP A 266 -3.30 -7.13 -12.58
C TRP A 266 -4.12 -8.41 -12.77
N ALA A 267 -5.40 -8.28 -13.11
CA ALA A 267 -6.28 -9.39 -13.43
C ALA A 267 -5.82 -10.11 -14.71
N ARG A 268 -5.46 -9.35 -15.76
CA ARG A 268 -4.86 -9.88 -17.00
C ARG A 268 -3.49 -10.50 -16.76
N ALA A 269 -2.75 -9.99 -15.77
CA ALA A 269 -1.50 -10.58 -15.28
C ALA A 269 -1.69 -11.79 -14.36
N GLY A 270 -2.91 -12.31 -14.21
CA GLY A 270 -3.18 -13.50 -13.41
C GLY A 270 -3.10 -13.31 -11.89
N LEU A 271 -2.93 -12.08 -11.39
CA LEU A 271 -2.74 -11.82 -9.95
C LEU A 271 -3.98 -12.22 -9.14
N ILE A 272 -5.19 -11.94 -9.64
CA ILE A 272 -6.45 -12.34 -8.97
C ILE A 272 -6.60 -13.87 -8.95
N GLY A 273 -6.11 -14.56 -9.97
CA GLY A 273 -6.15 -16.02 -10.04
C GLY A 273 -5.02 -16.73 -9.30
N SER A 274 -4.08 -15.98 -8.71
CA SER A 274 -2.91 -16.55 -8.04
C SER A 274 -3.29 -17.29 -6.74
N ALA A 275 -2.45 -18.22 -6.30
CA ALA A 275 -2.64 -18.93 -5.05
C ALA A 275 -1.76 -18.32 -3.95
N PHE A 276 -2.37 -17.72 -2.93
CA PHE A 276 -1.66 -17.20 -1.76
C PHE A 276 -1.46 -18.24 -0.64
N PHE A 277 -2.20 -19.35 -0.70
CA PHE A 277 -2.13 -20.44 0.28
C PHE A 277 -1.84 -21.77 -0.42
N PRO A 278 -1.13 -22.70 0.23
CA PRO A 278 -1.01 -24.08 -0.23
C PRO A 278 -2.38 -24.73 -0.41
N GLY A 279 -2.49 -25.70 -1.33
CA GLY A 279 -3.75 -26.38 -1.62
C GLY A 279 -4.39 -26.99 -0.37
N GLY A 280 -5.67 -26.67 -0.13
CA GLY A 280 -6.46 -27.15 1.01
C GLY A 280 -6.20 -26.45 2.35
N ALA A 281 -5.30 -25.45 2.38
CA ALA A 281 -4.98 -24.66 3.56
C ALA A 281 -5.67 -23.28 3.59
N ARG A 282 -6.62 -23.02 2.68
CA ARG A 282 -7.36 -21.76 2.67
C ARG A 282 -8.30 -21.70 3.89
N PRO A 283 -8.34 -20.58 4.63
CA PRO A 283 -9.34 -20.36 5.67
C PRO A 283 -10.78 -20.70 5.24
N VAL A 284 -11.19 -20.36 4.02
CA VAL A 284 -12.50 -20.70 3.45
C VAL A 284 -12.71 -22.21 3.36
N ASP A 285 -11.71 -22.99 2.95
CA ASP A 285 -11.82 -24.45 2.88
C ASP A 285 -12.03 -25.07 4.27
N VAL A 286 -11.43 -24.48 5.31
CA VAL A 286 -11.61 -24.90 6.70
C VAL A 286 -13.00 -24.52 7.21
N LEU A 287 -13.45 -23.29 6.96
CA LEU A 287 -14.78 -22.81 7.37
C LEU A 287 -15.90 -23.63 6.72
N MET A 288 -15.78 -23.95 5.43
CA MET A 288 -16.76 -24.76 4.70
C MET A 288 -16.84 -26.21 5.20
N LYS A 289 -15.80 -26.73 5.86
CA LYS A 289 -15.82 -28.06 6.49
C LYS A 289 -16.50 -28.07 7.88
N LEU A 290 -16.67 -26.89 8.49
CA LEU A 290 -17.25 -26.73 9.82
C LEU A 290 -18.76 -26.41 9.77
N LEU A 291 -19.28 -26.03 8.60
CA LEU A 291 -20.71 -25.79 8.31
C LEU A 291 -21.35 -27.06 7.74
#